data_AF-A0A2T4WJ38-F1
#
_entry.id   AF-A0A2T4WJ38-F1
#
_cell.length_a   1.000
_cell.length_b   1.000
_cell.length_c   1.000
_cell.angle_alpha   90.00
_cell.angle_beta   90.00
_cell.angle_gamma   90.00
#
_symmetry.space_group_name_H-M   'P 1'
#
loop_
_entity.id
_entity.type
_entity.pdbx_description
1 polymer ?
#
loop_
_entity_poly.entity_id
_entity_poly.type
_entity_poly.pdbx_seq_one_letter_code
_entity_poly.pdbx_strand_id
1 'polypeptide(L)'
;TLMIPLLVIVGDAIALYGSFLVENLKGNVSFTLYFNQVFDSLEFGDILPATVKSFFFGFAIGIVGCFKGYYCKKGTAGVGKAANSAVVFTSLLLFIIDFIAVFVTDIFYEL
;
A
#
# COMPACT_ATOMS: atom_id res chain seq x y z
N THR A 1 -10.00 -6.93 -2.84
CA THR A 1 -8.83 -7.63 -2.29
C THR A 1 -7.71 -7.81 -3.30
N LEU A 2 -7.86 -8.59 -4.38
CA LEU A 2 -6.74 -8.90 -5.31
C LEU A 2 -6.16 -7.70 -6.07
N MET A 3 -6.96 -6.66 -6.32
CA MET A 3 -6.52 -5.50 -7.09
C MET A 3 -5.48 -4.64 -6.36
N ILE A 4 -5.54 -4.56 -5.02
CA ILE A 4 -4.65 -3.69 -4.23
C ILE A 4 -3.21 -4.21 -4.23
N PRO A 5 -2.92 -5.50 -3.94
CA PRO A 5 -1.56 -6.04 -4.07
C PRO A 5 -0.94 -5.81 -5.45
N LEU A 6 -1.73 -5.99 -6.52
CA LEU A 6 -1.25 -5.74 -7.88
C LEU A 6 -0.89 -4.26 -8.11
N LEU A 7 -1.73 -3.34 -7.63
CA LEU A 7 -1.45 -1.90 -7.72
C LEU A 7 -0.21 -1.50 -6.91
N VAL A 8 0.05 -2.14 -5.78
CA VAL A 8 1.25 -1.89 -4.96
C VAL A 8 2.50 -2.24 -5.76
N ILE A 9 2.56 -3.43 -6.36
CA ILE A 9 3.71 -3.85 -7.18
C ILE A 9 3.97 -2.88 -8.35
N VAL A 10 2.91 -2.43 -9.02
CA VAL A 10 3.03 -1.45 -10.11
C VAL A 10 3.51 -0.09 -9.56
N GLY A 11 3.00 0.34 -8.41
CA GLY A 11 3.43 1.55 -7.72
C GLY A 11 4.90 1.52 -7.35
N ASP A 12 5.37 0.39 -6.80
CA ASP A 12 6.77 0.19 -6.43
C ASP A 12 7.68 0.22 -7.65
N ALA A 13 7.28 -0.39 -8.77
CA ALA A 13 8.03 -0.33 -10.02
C ALA A 13 8.16 1.12 -10.55
N ILE A 14 7.08 1.90 -10.50
CA ILE A 14 7.09 3.31 -10.89
C ILE A 14 7.94 4.14 -9.92
N ALA A 15 7.88 3.85 -8.62
CA ALA A 15 8.65 4.54 -7.59
C ALA A 15 10.17 4.29 -7.76
N LEU A 16 10.58 3.04 -7.99
CA LEU A 16 11.96 2.67 -8.27
C LEU A 16 12.48 3.36 -9.53
N TYR A 17 11.69 3.39 -10.60
CA TYR A 17 12.05 4.10 -11.82
C TYR A 17 12.18 5.62 -11.61
N GLY A 18 11.24 6.22 -10.88
CA GLY A 18 11.28 7.64 -10.53
C GLY A 18 12.50 8.00 -9.67
N SER A 19 12.83 7.17 -8.69
CA SER A 19 13.99 7.36 -7.82
C SER A 19 15.30 7.24 -8.61
N PHE A 20 15.39 6.26 -9.53
CA PHE A 20 16.52 6.15 -10.46
C PHE A 20 16.71 7.43 -11.30
N LEU A 21 15.63 7.99 -11.87
CA LEU A 21 15.71 9.18 -12.70
C LEU A 21 16.27 10.39 -11.93
N VAL A 22 15.85 10.56 -10.67
CA VAL A 22 16.33 11.64 -9.81
C VAL A 22 17.80 11.46 -9.45
N GLU A 23 18.22 10.24 -9.11
CA GLU A 23 19.61 9.92 -8.78
C GLU A 23 20.55 10.04 -9.98
N ASN A 24 20.08 9.66 -11.16
CA ASN A 24 20.86 9.82 -12.39
C ASN A 24 21.10 11.31 -12.71
N LEU A 25 20.09 12.16 -12.53
CA LEU A 25 20.18 13.59 -12.82
C LEU A 25 20.99 14.38 -11.78
N LYS A 26 20.85 14.07 -10.49
CA LYS A 26 21.51 14.83 -9.40
C LYS A 26 22.83 14.22 -8.92
N GLY A 27 22.90 12.89 -8.86
CA GLY A 27 24.02 12.16 -8.28
C GLY A 27 25.01 11.61 -9.31
N ASN A 28 24.70 11.70 -10.60
CA ASN A 28 25.50 11.11 -11.69
C ASN A 28 25.75 9.60 -11.46
N VAL A 29 24.78 8.92 -10.83
CA VAL A 29 24.86 7.51 -10.50
C VAL A 29 24.51 6.70 -11.75
N SER A 30 25.38 5.74 -12.11
CA SER A 30 25.13 4.81 -13.19
C SER A 30 24.01 3.84 -12.82
N PHE A 31 23.18 3.46 -13.80
CA PHE A 31 22.07 2.51 -13.60
C PHE A 31 22.51 1.22 -12.91
N THR A 32 23.68 0.69 -13.24
CA THR A 32 24.24 -0.51 -12.60
C THR A 32 24.51 -0.30 -11.11
N LEU A 33 25.01 0.87 -10.70
CA LEU A 33 25.35 1.13 -9.30
C LEU A 33 24.07 1.29 -8.46
N TYR A 34 23.08 2.00 -9.01
CA TYR A 34 21.76 2.14 -8.41
C TYR A 34 21.08 0.77 -8.20
N PHE A 35 21.04 -0.05 -9.25
CA PHE A 35 20.39 -1.35 -9.19
C PHE A 35 21.09 -2.28 -8.19
N ASN A 36 22.42 -2.31 -8.16
CA ASN A 36 23.14 -3.10 -7.16
C ASN A 36 22.82 -2.61 -5.74
N GLN A 37 22.84 -1.31 -5.47
CA GLN A 37 22.58 -0.77 -4.13
C GLN A 37 21.15 -1.07 -3.63
N VAL A 38 20.15 -0.95 -4.52
CA VAL A 38 18.75 -1.23 -4.19
C VAL A 38 18.55 -2.70 -3.87
N PHE A 39 19.10 -3.61 -4.66
CA PHE A 39 18.96 -5.05 -4.44
C PHE A 39 19.79 -5.55 -3.26
N ASP A 40 20.94 -4.95 -2.97
CA ASP A 40 21.77 -5.29 -1.81
C ASP A 40 21.12 -4.78 -0.50
N SER A 41 20.33 -3.71 -0.57
CA SER A 41 19.54 -3.20 0.56
C SER A 41 18.20 -3.91 0.75
N LEU A 42 17.74 -4.68 -0.23
CA LEU A 42 16.47 -5.41 -0.18
C LEU A 42 16.71 -6.80 0.42
N GLU A 43 16.37 -6.99 1.69
CA GLU A 43 16.30 -8.32 2.25
C GLU A 43 15.00 -9.01 1.83
N PHE A 44 15.04 -10.33 1.60
CA PHE A 44 13.83 -11.14 1.37
C PHE A 44 12.81 -11.01 2.50
N GLY A 45 13.28 -10.52 3.65
CA GLY A 45 12.45 -10.24 4.80
C GLY A 45 11.52 -9.05 4.70
N ASP A 46 11.77 -8.10 3.81
CA ASP A 46 10.92 -6.93 3.65
C ASP A 46 9.75 -7.17 2.69
N ILE A 47 9.95 -8.08 1.72
CA ILE A 47 8.98 -8.35 0.64
C ILE A 47 7.76 -9.14 1.16
N LEU A 48 7.98 -10.12 2.03
CA LEU A 48 6.91 -10.97 2.57
C LEU A 48 5.91 -10.18 3.43
N PRO A 49 6.34 -9.40 4.44
CA PRO A 49 5.45 -8.55 5.23
C PRO A 49 4.73 -7.50 4.39
N ALA A 50 5.43 -6.88 3.43
CA ALA A 50 4.84 -5.88 2.53
C ALA A 50 3.69 -6.46 1.69
N THR A 51 3.89 -7.66 1.13
CA THR A 51 2.87 -8.34 0.31
C THR A 51 1.68 -8.75 1.17
N VAL A 52 1.91 -9.33 2.35
CA VAL A 52 0.85 -9.76 3.26
C VAL A 52 0.00 -8.57 3.73
N LYS A 53 0.62 -7.47 4.12
CA LYS A 53 -0.06 -6.22 4.52
C LYS A 53 -0.96 -5.67 3.41
N SER A 54 -0.49 -5.67 2.16
CA SER A 54 -1.26 -5.18 1.01
C SER A 54 -2.57 -5.96 0.78
N PHE A 55 -2.59 -7.26 1.11
CA PHE A 55 -3.78 -8.09 1.03
C PHE A 55 -4.83 -7.69 2.06
N PHE A 56 -4.43 -7.47 3.32
CA PHE A 56 -5.32 -7.01 4.39
C PHE A 56 -5.92 -5.63 4.08
N PHE A 57 -5.13 -4.74 3.50
CA PHE A 57 -5.63 -3.44 3.03
C PHE A 57 -6.71 -3.60 1.96
N GLY A 58 -6.45 -4.43 0.95
CA GLY A 58 -7.42 -4.71 -0.10
C GLY A 58 -8.70 -5.38 0.39
N PHE A 59 -8.64 -6.12 1.50
CA PHE A 59 -9.81 -6.72 2.14
C PHE A 59 -10.63 -5.67 2.91
N ALA A 60 -9.97 -4.86 3.73
CA ALA A 60 -10.60 -3.79 4.51
C ALA A 60 -11.30 -2.76 3.62
N ILE A 61 -10.62 -2.28 2.56
CA ILE A 61 -11.19 -1.34 1.59
C ILE A 61 -12.44 -1.95 0.93
N GLY A 62 -12.37 -3.22 0.53
CA GLY A 62 -13.47 -3.93 -0.11
C GLY A 62 -14.70 -4.01 0.80
N ILE A 63 -14.52 -4.46 2.05
CA ILE A 63 -15.62 -4.59 3.01
C ILE A 63 -16.24 -3.25 3.35
N VAL A 64 -15.44 -2.24 3.69
CA VAL A 64 -15.96 -0.93 4.08
C VAL A 64 -16.67 -0.24 2.90
N GLY A 65 -16.10 -0.36 1.70
CA GLY A 65 -16.71 0.15 0.47
C GLY A 65 -18.05 -0.51 0.16
N CYS A 66 -18.11 -1.85 0.18
CA CYS A 66 -19.35 -2.59 -0.03
C CYS A 66 -20.40 -2.29 1.05
N PHE A 67 -19.99 -2.20 2.31
CA PHE A 67 -20.88 -1.90 3.43
C PHE A 67 -21.50 -0.51 3.29
N LYS A 68 -20.67 0.54 3.12
CA LYS A 68 -21.19 1.92 2.98
C LYS A 68 -21.99 2.11 1.69
N GLY A 69 -21.65 1.40 0.62
CA GLY A 69 -22.44 1.38 -0.62
C GLY A 69 -23.81 0.72 -0.43
N TYR A 70 -23.85 -0.42 0.28
CA TYR A 70 -25.11 -1.16 0.50
C TYR A 70 -26.10 -0.42 1.40
N TYR A 71 -25.62 0.22 2.47
CA TYR A 71 -26.46 0.99 3.40
C TYR A 71 -26.66 2.47 2.98
N CYS A 72 -26.36 2.83 1.74
CA CYS A 72 -26.51 4.21 1.29
C CYS A 72 -27.99 4.64 1.21
N LYS A 73 -28.26 5.92 1.47
CA LYS A 73 -29.60 6.49 1.26
C LYS A 73 -29.84 6.67 -0.25
N LYS A 74 -31.08 6.43 -0.69
CA LYS A 74 -31.50 6.63 -2.09
C LYS A 74 -31.22 8.06 -2.56
N GLY A 75 -30.85 8.20 -3.84
CA GLY A 75 -30.59 9.48 -4.49
C GLY A 75 -29.09 9.80 -4.65
N THR A 76 -28.76 10.62 -5.64
CA THR A 76 -27.37 10.97 -6.02
C THR A 76 -26.58 11.62 -4.89
N ALA A 77 -27.22 12.50 -4.11
CA ALA A 77 -26.60 13.13 -2.94
C ALA A 77 -26.30 12.13 -1.81
N GLY A 78 -27.09 11.07 -1.68
CA GLY A 78 -26.89 10.00 -0.70
C GLY A 78 -25.68 9.13 -1.02
N VAL A 79 -25.50 8.81 -2.31
CA VAL A 79 -24.34 8.04 -2.81
C VAL A 79 -23.04 8.80 -2.60
N GLY A 80 -23.00 10.11 -2.91
CA GLY A 80 -21.80 10.94 -2.67
C GLY A 80 -21.41 11.02 -1.19
N LYS A 81 -22.38 11.18 -0.29
CA LYS A 81 -22.14 11.17 1.16
C LYS A 81 -21.65 9.81 1.65
N ALA A 82 -22.20 8.72 1.12
CA ALA A 82 -21.78 7.36 1.46
C ALA A 82 -20.34 7.09 0.98
N ALA A 83 -19.97 7.54 -0.23
CA ALA A 83 -18.62 7.41 -0.76
C ALA A 83 -17.59 8.19 0.08
N ASN A 84 -17.86 9.46 0.41
CA ASN A 84 -16.97 10.24 1.27
C ASN A 84 -16.83 9.62 2.67
N SER A 85 -17.94 9.16 3.26
CA SER A 85 -17.89 8.46 4.54
C SER A 85 -17.07 7.18 4.43
N ALA A 86 -17.25 6.39 3.36
CA ALA A 86 -16.48 5.17 3.14
C ALA A 86 -14.97 5.43 3.10
N VAL A 87 -14.53 6.47 2.38
CA VAL A 87 -13.10 6.82 2.29
C VAL A 87 -12.53 7.18 3.67
N VAL A 88 -13.23 8.01 4.45
CA VAL A 88 -12.76 8.42 5.79
C VAL A 88 -12.71 7.22 6.76
N PHE A 89 -13.74 6.37 6.76
CA PHE A 89 -13.72 5.16 7.59
C PHE A 89 -12.62 4.19 7.17
N THR A 90 -12.42 4.05 5.86
CA THR A 90 -11.38 3.17 5.32
C THR A 90 -9.99 3.68 5.67
N SER A 91 -9.71 4.99 5.55
CA SER A 91 -8.38 5.52 5.87
C SER A 91 -8.01 5.34 7.34
N LEU A 92 -8.95 5.57 8.26
CA LEU A 92 -8.73 5.31 9.70
C LEU A 92 -8.52 3.81 9.98
N LEU A 93 -9.30 2.94 9.34
CA LEU A 93 -9.17 1.50 9.51
C LEU A 93 -7.83 0.99 8.96
N LEU A 94 -7.37 1.54 7.83
CA LEU A 94 -6.06 1.20 7.27
C LEU A 94 -4.92 1.56 8.23
N PHE A 95 -4.97 2.71 8.90
CA PHE A 95 -3.97 3.07 9.92
C PHE A 95 -3.91 2.06 11.07
N ILE A 96 -5.07 1.59 11.55
CA ILE A 96 -5.13 0.59 12.64
C ILE A 96 -4.57 -0.75 12.17
N ILE A 97 -4.98 -1.22 10.98
CA ILE A 97 -4.49 -2.47 10.39
C ILE A 97 -2.98 -2.39 10.16
N ASP A 98 -2.49 -1.24 9.70
CA ASP A 98 -1.08 -1.01 9.48
C ASP A 98 -0.28 -1.14 10.78
N PHE A 99 -0.70 -0.44 11.82
CA PHE A 99 -0.05 -0.52 13.14
C PHE A 99 0.03 -1.96 13.65
N ILE A 100 -1.05 -2.73 13.53
CA ILE A 100 -1.07 -4.14 13.94
C ILE A 100 -0.14 -4.97 13.06
N ALA A 101 -0.16 -4.78 11.74
CA ALA A 101 0.68 -5.53 10.81
C ALA A 101 2.18 -5.29 11.05
N VAL A 102 2.57 -4.04 11.27
CA VAL A 102 3.96 -3.68 11.59
C VAL A 102 4.35 -4.25 12.95
N PHE A 103 3.51 -4.09 13.98
CA PHE A 103 3.78 -4.62 15.32
C PHE A 103 3.97 -6.15 15.32
N VAL A 104 3.16 -6.87 14.55
CA VAL A 104 3.32 -8.32 14.38
C VAL A 104 4.63 -8.63 13.65
N THR A 105 4.94 -7.92 12.57
CA THR A 105 6.17 -8.14 11.79
C THR A 105 7.42 -7.92 12.64
N ASP A 106 7.43 -6.87 13.47
CA ASP A 106 8.53 -6.53 14.38
C ASP A 106 8.81 -7.67 15.38
N ILE A 107 7.76 -8.25 15.99
CA ILE A 107 7.89 -9.41 16.89
C ILE A 107 8.49 -10.63 16.19
N PHE A 108 8.19 -10.84 14.91
CA PHE A 108 8.73 -11.97 14.14
C PHE A 108 10.17 -11.75 13.66
N TYR A 109 10.62 -10.49 13.51
CA TYR A 109 11.99 -10.14 13.09
C TYR A 109 12.98 -9.97 14.25
N GLU A 110 12.51 -9.69 15.46
CA GLU A 110 13.35 -9.72 16.68
C GLU A 110 13.58 -11.15 17.25
N LEU A 111 12.98 -12.19 16.66
CA LEU A 111 13.17 -13.61 17.00
C LEU A 111 14.18 -14.29 16.06
#